data_AF-A0A0W0GGK5-F1
#
_entry.id   AF-A0A0W0GGK5-F1
#
_cell.length_a   1.000
_cell.length_b   1.000
_cell.length_c   1.000
_cell.angle_alpha   90.00
_cell.angle_beta   90.00
_cell.angle_gamma   90.00
#
_symmetry.space_group_name_H-M   'P 1'
#
loop_
_entity.id
_entity.type
_entity.pdbx_description
1 polymer ?
#
loop_
_entity_poly.entity_id
_entity_poly.type
_entity_poly.pdbx_seq_one_letter_code
_entity_poly.pdbx_strand_id
1 'polypeptide(L)' 'MKKRRLHEDRLLERRGSTLVVRGLDAIDGTPVLDIKPFIPGYDSPLEGVFAPEWATRHQRKS' A
#
# COMPACT_ATOMS: atom_id res chain seq x y z
N MET A 1 24.26 12.69 2.33
CA MET A 1 22.91 12.64 2.93
C MET A 1 22.31 11.27 2.62
N LYS A 2 22.22 10.35 3.59
CA LYS A 2 21.65 9.01 3.34
C LYS A 2 20.14 9.20 3.13
N LYS A 3 19.62 8.87 1.93
CA LYS A 3 18.18 8.72 1.73
C LYS A 3 17.68 7.77 2.80
N ARG A 4 16.90 8.26 3.77
CA ARG A 4 16.16 7.40 4.70
C ARG A 4 15.30 6.50 3.81
N ARG A 5 15.64 5.20 3.78
CA ARG A 5 14.83 4.20 3.10
C ARG A 5 13.57 4.10 3.95
N LEU A 6 12.49 4.74 3.50
CA LEU A 6 11.17 4.53 4.10
C LEU A 6 10.88 3.03 4.01
N HIS A 7 10.24 2.46 5.02
CA HIS A 7 9.74 1.09 4.95
C HIS A 7 8.76 1.05 3.77
N GLU A 8 9.18 0.48 2.65
CA GLU A 8 8.35 0.38 1.46
C GLU A 8 7.52 -0.89 1.55
N ASP A 9 6.39 -0.79 2.25
CA ASP A 9 5.35 -1.80 2.23
C ASP A 9 4.79 -1.89 0.81
N ARG A 10 5.15 -2.96 0.12
CA ARG A 10 4.83 -3.13 -1.30
C ARG A 10 4.21 -4.49 -1.55
N LEU A 11 3.08 -4.47 -2.26
CA LEU A 11 2.51 -5.66 -2.87
C LEU A 11 3.40 -6.14 -4.03
N LEU A 12 3.89 -7.37 -3.93
CA LEU A 12 4.73 -8.00 -4.95
C LEU A 12 3.89 -8.86 -5.89
N GLU A 13 2.91 -9.58 -5.36
CA GLU A 13 2.09 -10.52 -6.12
C GLU A 13 0.74 -10.79 -5.45
N ARG A 14 -0.28 -11.12 -6.25
CA ARG A 14 -1.55 -11.69 -5.80
C ARG A 14 -1.75 -13.09 -6.39
N ARG A 15 -2.01 -14.07 -5.53
CA ARG A 15 -2.35 -15.46 -5.88
C ARG A 15 -3.70 -15.82 -5.27
N GLY A 16 -4.79 -15.63 -6.03
CA GLY A 16 -6.15 -15.83 -5.50
C GLY A 16 -6.44 -14.89 -4.32
N SER A 17 -6.54 -15.46 -3.11
CA SER A 17 -6.73 -14.76 -1.83
C SER A 17 -5.43 -14.48 -1.08
N THR A 18 -4.28 -14.90 -1.58
CA THR A 18 -2.96 -14.66 -0.96
C THR A 18 -2.30 -13.42 -1.58
N LEU A 19 -1.82 -12.51 -0.73
CA LEU A 19 -0.99 -11.37 -1.13
C LEU A 19 0.44 -11.58 -0.65
N VAL A 20 1.41 -11.56 -1.57
CA VAL A 20 2.83 -11.58 -1.24
C VAL A 20 3.30 -10.13 -1.13
N VAL A 21 3.79 -9.74 0.04
CA VAL A 21 4.23 -8.37 0.32
C VAL A 21 5.67 -8.34 0.81
N ARG A 22 6.31 -7.17 0.75
CA ARG A 22 7.60 -6.89 1.38
C ARG A 22 7.45 -5.64 2.23
N GLY A 23 8.14 -5.59 3.37
CA GLY A 23 8.21 -4.41 4.23
C GLY A 23 7.43 -4.56 5.54
N LEU A 24 6.41 -5.43 5.57
CA LEU A 24 5.56 -5.65 6.73
C LEU A 24 6.38 -6.12 7.94
N ASP A 25 6.18 -5.48 9.08
CA ASP A 25 6.85 -5.73 10.34
C ASP A 25 6.01 -6.58 11.32
N ALA A 26 5.07 -7.36 10.78
CA ALA A 26 4.22 -8.28 11.54
C ALA A 26 4.93 -9.61 11.82
N ILE A 27 4.67 -10.17 13.00
CA ILE A 27 5.10 -11.53 13.37
C ILE A 27 4.21 -12.56 12.67
N ASP A 28 4.74 -13.74 12.39
CA ASP A 28 3.96 -14.84 11.82
C ASP A 28 2.71 -15.15 12.67
N GLY A 29 1.59 -15.39 12.00
CA GLY A 29 0.28 -15.59 12.63
C GLY A 29 -0.46 -14.33 13.11
N THR A 30 0.11 -13.13 12.94
CA THR A 30 -0.59 -11.87 13.28
C THR A 30 -1.90 -11.75 12.47
N PRO A 31 -3.08 -11.57 13.10
CA PRO A 31 -4.35 -11.42 12.39
C PRO A 31 -4.38 -10.15 11.54
N VAL A 32 -4.90 -10.26 10.32
CA VAL A 32 -5.16 -9.11 9.44
C VAL A 32 -6.60 -8.65 9.65
N LEU A 33 -6.77 -7.39 10.04
CA LEU A 33 -8.10 -6.81 10.28
C LEU A 33 -8.72 -6.19 9.02
N ASP A 34 -7.90 -5.55 8.19
CA ASP A 34 -8.35 -4.81 7.02
C ASP A 34 -7.21 -4.62 6.01
N ILE A 35 -7.55 -4.45 4.74
CA ILE A 35 -6.61 -4.16 3.65
C ILE A 35 -7.20 -3.01 2.82
N LYS A 36 -6.45 -1.92 2.67
CA LYS A 36 -6.85 -0.76 1.86
C LYS A 36 -5.82 -0.46 0.77
N PRO A 37 -6.26 0.08 -0.38
CA PRO A 37 -5.34 0.62 -1.37
C PRO A 37 -4.55 1.79 -0.78
N PHE A 38 -3.25 1.84 -1.09
CA PHE A 38 -2.44 3.03 -0.89
C PHE A 38 -2.87 4.10 -1.91
N ILE A 39 -3.19 5.31 -1.43
CA ILE A 39 -3.64 6.45 -2.23
C ILE A 39 -2.53 7.53 -2.25
N PRO A 40 -1.81 7.68 -3.36
CA PRO A 40 -0.82 8.74 -3.53
C PRO A 40 -1.43 10.13 -3.25
N GLY A 41 -0.69 10.98 -2.54
CA GLY A 41 -1.14 12.32 -2.15
C GLY A 41 -2.01 12.37 -0.88
N TYR A 42 -2.68 11.28 -0.51
CA TYR A 42 -3.34 11.15 0.80
C TYR A 42 -2.41 10.48 1.82
N ASP A 43 -1.88 9.30 1.49
CA ASP A 43 -1.06 8.51 2.43
C ASP A 43 0.40 8.98 2.47
N SER A 44 0.94 9.43 1.33
CA SER A 44 2.31 9.99 1.23
C SER A 44 2.50 10.76 -0.08
N PRO A 45 3.39 11.78 -0.13
CA PRO A 45 3.70 12.53 -1.36
C PRO A 45 4.54 11.75 -2.37
N LEU A 46 4.55 10.41 -2.31
CA LEU A 46 5.37 9.56 -3.19
C LEU A 46 4.95 9.73 -4.65
N GLU A 47 5.90 10.15 -5.48
CA GLU A 47 5.76 10.14 -6.92
C GLU A 47 5.93 8.71 -7.47
N GLY A 48 5.23 8.39 -8.57
CA GLY A 48 5.40 7.11 -9.28
C GLY A 48 4.68 5.90 -8.64
N VAL A 49 3.83 6.12 -7.65
CA VAL A 49 2.88 5.09 -7.16
C VAL A 49 1.51 5.36 -7.75
N PHE A 50 0.82 4.31 -8.19
CA PHE A 50 -0.49 4.41 -8.82
C PHE A 50 -1.53 3.68 -7.98
N ALA A 51 -2.62 4.39 -7.66
CA ALA A 51 -3.84 3.76 -7.18
C ALA A 51 -4.73 3.43 -8.39
N PRO A 52 -5.36 2.24 -8.43
CA PRO A 52 -6.28 1.90 -9.50
C PRO A 52 -7.53 2.79 -9.46
N GLU A 53 -8.15 3.03 -10.62
CA GLU A 53 -9.29 3.96 -10.75
C GLU A 53 -10.44 3.65 -9.76
N TRP A 54 -10.75 2.37 -9.56
CA TRP A 54 -11.82 1.97 -8.63
C TRP A 54 -11.57 2.44 -7.19
N ALA A 55 -10.30 2.61 -6.78
CA ALA A 55 -9.93 3.06 -5.45
C ALA A 55 -10.04 4.58 -5.29
N THR A 56 -9.98 5.33 -6.39
CA THR A 56 -9.97 6.80 -6.38
C THR A 56 -11.27 7.41 -6.92
N ARG A 57 -12.13 6.64 -7.58
CA ARG A 57 -13.36 7.12 -8.23
C ARG A 57 -14.29 7.93 -7.31
N HIS A 58 -14.32 7.62 -6.02
CA HIS A 58 -15.17 8.31 -5.03
C HIS A 58 -14.51 9.54 -4.39
N GLN A 59 -13.25 9.84 -4.71
CA GLN A 59 -12.49 10.97 -4.16
C GLN A 59 -12.81 12.30 -4.86
N ARG A 60 -13.92 12.41 -5.61
CA ARG A 60 -14.32 13.69 -6.23
C ARG A 60 -14.68 14.67 -5.12
N LYS A 61 -13.83 15.68 -4.94
CA LYS A 61 -14.04 16.83 -4.05
C LYS A 61 -15.40 17.47 -4.35
N SER A 62 -16.19 17.65 -3.30
CA SER A 62 -17.22 18.70 -3.21
C SER A 62 -16.56 20.08 -3.27
#